data_AF-A0A3R9DXZ7-F1
#
_entry.id   AF-A0A3R9DXZ7-F1
#
_cell.length_a   1.000
_cell.length_b   1.000
_cell.length_c   1.000
_cell.angle_alpha   90.00
_cell.angle_beta   90.00
_cell.angle_gamma   90.00
#
_symmetry.space_group_name_H-M   'P 1'
#
loop_
_entity.id
_entity.type
_entity.pdbx_description
1 polymer ?
#
loop_
_entity_poly.entity_id
_entity_poly.type
_entity_poly.pdbx_seq_one_letter_code
_entity_poly.pdbx_strand_id
1 'polypeptide(L)'
;MSSGNFNPFGNAAAGSGFEVYPESLRAATDDVFAARDKVVKFGSEDLAQVALSDGDVGMLGAQADVVRMFNEAITGIRQKTDKGAAQLEKFATALDKAADYYETQDEEDFKRLRDLAKGLN
;
A
#
# COMPACT_ATOMS: atom_id res chain seq x y z
N MET A 1 -18.47 36.77 12.39
CA MET A 1 -17.31 35.85 12.45
C MET A 1 -17.85 34.50 12.88
N SER A 2 -18.05 33.58 11.92
CA SER A 2 -18.58 32.25 12.17
C SER A 2 -17.43 31.35 12.59
N SER A 3 -17.30 31.08 13.88
CA SER A 3 -16.39 30.07 14.41
C SER A 3 -16.88 28.69 13.95
N GLY A 4 -16.33 28.21 12.84
CA GLY A 4 -16.54 26.85 12.35
C GLY A 4 -16.08 25.86 13.41
N ASN A 5 -17.04 25.21 14.05
CA ASN A 5 -16.81 24.12 14.98
C ASN A 5 -16.40 22.88 14.19
N PHE A 6 -15.10 22.76 13.88
CA PHE A 6 -14.54 21.52 13.36
C PHE A 6 -14.63 20.48 14.47
N ASN A 7 -15.63 19.62 14.40
CA ASN A 7 -15.78 18.47 15.27
C ASN A 7 -15.38 17.23 14.45
N PRO A 8 -14.12 16.76 14.55
CA PRO A 8 -13.64 15.60 13.77
C PRO A 8 -14.31 14.27 14.19
N PHE A 9 -15.21 14.31 15.18
CA PHE A 9 -15.85 13.13 15.76
C PHE A 9 -17.38 13.21 15.70
N GLY A 10 -17.93 13.92 14.71
CA GLY A 10 -19.37 14.01 14.48
C GLY A 10 -20.05 12.64 14.47
N ASN A 11 -20.93 12.42 15.45
CA ASN A 11 -21.83 11.28 15.60
C ASN A 11 -21.23 9.88 15.92
N ALA A 12 -20.00 9.78 16.40
CA ALA A 12 -19.43 8.49 16.83
C ALA A 12 -19.90 7.99 18.23
N ALA A 13 -20.90 8.63 18.85
CA ALA A 13 -21.26 8.39 20.26
C ALA A 13 -22.39 7.37 20.48
N ALA A 14 -22.82 6.61 19.47
CA ALA A 14 -23.87 5.60 19.62
C ALA A 14 -23.60 4.37 18.75
N GLY A 15 -22.63 3.54 19.15
CA GLY A 15 -22.39 2.24 18.52
C GLY A 15 -20.95 1.73 18.50
N SER A 16 -19.96 2.48 19.00
CA SER A 16 -18.54 2.14 18.88
C SER A 16 -18.06 1.08 19.88
N GLY A 17 -18.67 -0.10 19.85
CA GLY A 17 -18.06 -1.30 20.39
C GLY A 17 -17.09 -1.86 19.34
N PHE A 18 -15.80 -1.55 19.48
CA PHE A 18 -14.69 -2.18 18.75
C PHE A 18 -14.91 -2.29 17.23
N GLU A 19 -14.69 -1.19 16.50
CA GLU A 19 -14.39 -1.33 15.06
C GLU A 19 -13.14 -2.22 14.97
N VAL A 20 -13.31 -3.44 14.45
CA VAL A 20 -12.36 -4.55 14.57
C VAL A 20 -11.03 -4.13 13.95
N TYR A 21 -10.08 -3.72 14.80
CA TYR A 21 -8.76 -3.21 14.40
C TYR A 21 -8.03 -4.17 13.44
N PRO A 22 -8.14 -5.51 13.59
CA PRO A 22 -7.63 -6.46 12.59
C PRO A 22 -8.30 -6.39 11.20
N GLU A 23 -9.62 -6.19 11.13
CA GLU A 23 -10.35 -6.14 9.85
C GLU A 23 -9.99 -4.90 9.04
N SER A 24 -9.84 -3.75 9.70
CA SER A 24 -9.37 -2.52 9.05
C SER A 24 -7.91 -2.62 8.58
N LEU A 25 -7.05 -3.30 9.34
CA LEU A 25 -5.67 -3.58 8.93
C LEU A 25 -5.61 -4.54 7.73
N ARG A 26 -6.49 -5.55 7.67
CA ARG A 26 -6.60 -6.44 6.51
C ARG A 26 -7.15 -5.74 5.27
N ALA A 27 -8.18 -4.90 5.42
CA ALA A 27 -8.68 -4.08 4.32
C ALA A 27 -7.59 -3.13 3.78
N ALA A 28 -6.80 -2.50 4.67
CA ALA A 28 -5.66 -1.68 4.28
C ALA A 28 -4.57 -2.50 3.57
N THR A 29 -4.37 -3.76 3.99
CA THR A 29 -3.42 -4.69 3.35
C THR A 29 -3.87 -5.01 1.91
N ASP A 30 -5.15 -5.28 1.70
CA ASP A 30 -5.74 -5.51 0.38
C ASP A 30 -5.57 -4.29 -0.54
N ASP A 31 -5.80 -3.08 -0.02
CA ASP A 31 -5.60 -1.83 -0.76
C ASP A 31 -4.12 -1.64 -1.16
N VAL A 32 -3.19 -1.99 -0.27
CA VAL A 32 -1.74 -1.94 -0.55
C VAL A 32 -1.36 -2.96 -1.63
N PHE A 33 -1.92 -4.17 -1.60
CA PHE A 33 -1.70 -5.16 -2.66
C PHE A 33 -2.29 -4.69 -4.00
N ALA A 34 -3.49 -4.12 -4.00
CA ALA A 34 -4.08 -3.55 -5.21
C ALA A 34 -3.24 -2.39 -5.78
N ALA A 35 -2.66 -1.55 -4.91
CA ALA A 35 -1.73 -0.50 -5.32
C ALA A 35 -0.42 -1.08 -5.88
N ARG A 36 0.16 -2.08 -5.22
CA ARG A 36 1.34 -2.81 -5.70
C ARG A 36 1.09 -3.36 -7.10
N ASP A 37 -0.03 -4.03 -7.33
CA ASP A 37 -0.32 -4.68 -8.61
C ASP A 37 -0.45 -3.66 -9.75
N LYS A 38 -1.04 -2.48 -9.48
CA LYS A 38 -1.05 -1.36 -10.44
C LYS A 38 0.35 -0.87 -10.77
N VAL A 39 1.21 -0.76 -9.76
CA VAL A 39 2.61 -0.33 -9.92
C VAL A 39 3.40 -1.37 -10.74
N VAL A 40 3.26 -2.66 -10.41
CA VAL A 40 3.87 -3.75 -11.18
C VAL A 40 3.42 -3.71 -12.62
N LYS A 41 2.11 -3.65 -12.87
CA LYS A 41 1.53 -3.60 -14.22
C LYS A 41 2.08 -2.44 -15.03
N PHE A 42 2.18 -1.25 -14.44
CA PHE A 42 2.75 -0.09 -15.11
C PHE A 42 4.22 -0.33 -15.52
N GLY A 43 5.04 -0.93 -14.64
CA GLY A 43 6.45 -1.21 -14.93
C GLY A 43 6.69 -2.36 -15.91
N SER A 44 5.87 -3.42 -15.84
CA SER A 44 6.07 -4.67 -16.57
C SER A 44 5.32 -4.74 -17.89
N GLU A 45 4.16 -4.08 -18.01
CA GLU A 45 3.32 -4.12 -19.21
C GLU A 45 3.40 -2.79 -19.95
N ASP A 46 2.97 -1.69 -19.31
CA ASP A 46 2.81 -0.40 -19.98
C ASP A 46 4.17 0.17 -20.46
N LEU A 47 5.22 0.05 -19.63
CA LEU A 47 6.56 0.53 -19.98
C LEU A 47 7.41 -0.48 -20.74
N ALA A 48 7.01 -1.75 -20.85
CA ALA A 48 7.82 -2.76 -21.54
C ALA A 48 7.90 -2.53 -23.06
N GLN A 49 6.89 -1.88 -23.63
CA GLN A 49 6.83 -1.57 -25.05
C GLN A 49 7.30 -0.14 -25.39
N VAL A 50 7.66 0.65 -24.38
CA VAL A 50 8.13 2.02 -24.57
C VAL A 50 9.64 2.02 -24.80
N ALA A 51 10.03 2.02 -26.07
CA ALA A 51 11.42 2.18 -26.49
C ALA A 51 11.48 3.05 -27.74
N LEU A 52 12.54 3.86 -27.85
CA LEU A 52 12.86 4.57 -29.08
C LEU A 52 13.89 3.78 -29.88
N SER A 53 13.76 3.84 -31.20
CA SER A 53 14.76 3.40 -32.16
C SER A 53 15.41 4.60 -32.86
N ASP A 54 16.58 4.39 -33.47
CA ASP A 54 17.27 5.43 -34.24
C ASP A 54 16.44 5.98 -35.40
N GLY A 55 15.49 5.17 -35.91
CA GLY A 55 14.55 5.59 -36.95
C GLY A 55 13.50 6.61 -36.49
N ASP A 56 13.25 6.68 -35.18
CA ASP A 56 12.18 7.51 -34.61
C ASP A 56 12.60 8.96 -34.34
N VAL A 57 13.91 9.21 -34.24
CA VAL A 57 14.46 10.51 -33.79
C VAL A 57 15.16 11.32 -34.90
N GLY A 58 15.28 10.74 -36.10
CA GLY A 58 15.98 11.33 -37.23
C GLY A 58 17.48 11.58 -36.97
N MET A 59 18.16 12.16 -37.97
CA MET A 59 19.63 12.27 -37.97
C MET A 59 20.19 13.16 -36.83
N LEU A 60 19.46 14.22 -36.45
CA LEU A 60 19.82 15.09 -35.34
C LEU A 60 19.63 14.40 -33.98
N GLY A 61 18.55 13.64 -33.81
CA GLY A 61 18.30 12.89 -32.58
C GLY A 61 19.30 11.75 -32.38
N ALA A 62 19.73 11.11 -33.46
CA ALA A 62 20.79 10.10 -33.44
C ALA A 62 22.16 10.71 -33.04
N GLN A 63 22.52 11.88 -33.58
CA GLN A 63 23.75 12.58 -33.18
C GLN A 63 23.73 13.08 -31.74
N ALA A 64 22.56 13.43 -31.22
CA ALA A 64 22.38 13.90 -29.85
C ALA A 64 22.18 12.75 -28.84
N ASP A 65 22.30 11.49 -29.26
CA ASP A 65 22.23 10.30 -28.40
C ASP A 65 20.90 10.20 -27.60
N VAL A 66 19.83 10.76 -28.16
CA VAL A 66 18.51 10.86 -27.53
C VAL A 66 17.91 9.48 -27.29
N VAL A 67 18.14 8.54 -28.21
CA VAL A 67 17.65 7.15 -28.10
C VAL A 67 18.21 6.47 -26.86
N ARG A 68 19.53 6.56 -26.64
CA ARG A 68 20.17 5.98 -25.46
C ARG A 68 19.62 6.62 -24.19
N MET A 69 19.60 7.96 -24.13
CA MET A 69 19.12 8.68 -22.94
C MET A 69 17.67 8.35 -22.59
N PHE A 70 16.80 8.26 -23.59
CA PHE A 70 15.40 7.90 -23.40
C PHE A 70 15.25 6.46 -22.91
N ASN A 71 15.90 5.50 -23.57
CA ASN A 71 15.79 4.08 -23.20
C ASN A 71 16.41 3.81 -21.81
N GLU A 72 17.49 4.51 -21.44
CA GLU A 72 18.03 4.50 -20.08
C GLU A 72 17.05 5.08 -19.05
N ALA A 73 16.37 6.18 -19.38
CA ALA A 73 15.36 6.77 -18.50
C ALA A 73 14.18 5.82 -18.28
N ILE A 74 13.66 5.18 -19.33
CA ILE A 74 12.60 4.16 -19.22
C ILE A 74 13.06 2.99 -18.36
N THR A 75 14.28 2.48 -18.60
CA THR A 75 14.86 1.41 -17.79
C THR A 75 14.97 1.82 -16.31
N GLY A 76 15.40 3.05 -16.03
CA GLY A 76 15.48 3.60 -14.68
C GLY A 76 14.12 3.73 -14.01
N ILE A 77 13.07 4.11 -14.75
CA ILE A 77 11.70 4.14 -14.23
C ILE A 77 11.25 2.72 -13.88
N ARG A 78 11.42 1.75 -14.78
CA ARG A 78 11.05 0.34 -14.53
C ARG A 78 11.70 -0.22 -13.27
N GLN A 79 13.02 0.00 -13.11
CA GLN A 79 13.73 -0.42 -11.90
C GLN A 79 13.23 0.25 -10.62
N LYS A 80 12.83 1.53 -10.68
CA LYS A 80 12.25 2.23 -9.52
C LYS A 80 10.87 1.69 -9.20
N THR A 81 10.07 1.40 -10.22
CA THR A 81 8.74 0.79 -10.09
C THR A 81 8.83 -0.59 -9.44
N ASP A 82 9.77 -1.45 -9.87
CA ASP A 82 10.00 -2.77 -9.25
C ASP A 82 10.39 -2.66 -7.78
N LYS A 83 11.29 -1.72 -7.44
CA LYS A 83 11.67 -1.44 -6.05
C LYS A 83 10.50 -0.93 -5.22
N GLY A 84 9.66 -0.06 -5.79
CA GLY A 84 8.46 0.45 -5.15
C GLY A 84 7.44 -0.65 -4.87
N ALA A 85 7.19 -1.54 -5.84
CA ALA A 85 6.33 -2.70 -5.65
C ALA A 85 6.84 -3.62 -4.53
N ALA A 86 8.15 -3.89 -4.48
CA ALA A 86 8.75 -4.69 -3.42
C ALA A 86 8.65 -4.03 -2.03
N GLN A 87 8.67 -2.69 -1.95
CA GLN A 87 8.44 -1.97 -0.70
C GLN A 87 6.97 -2.04 -0.25
N LEU A 88 6.03 -1.90 -1.19
CA LEU A 88 4.60 -2.05 -0.91
C LEU A 88 4.28 -3.47 -0.42
N GLU A 89 4.88 -4.48 -1.02
CA GLU A 89 4.74 -5.88 -0.57
C GLU A 89 5.24 -6.07 0.86
N LYS A 90 6.43 -5.55 1.19
CA LYS A 90 6.95 -5.60 2.57
C LYS A 90 6.05 -4.87 3.56
N PHE A 91 5.46 -3.76 3.15
CA PHE A 91 4.53 -3.00 3.99
C PHE A 91 3.23 -3.77 4.23
N ALA A 92 2.65 -4.37 3.18
CA ALA A 92 1.48 -5.25 3.30
C ALA A 92 1.75 -6.43 4.24
N THR A 93 2.88 -7.14 4.07
CA THR A 93 3.25 -8.23 5.00
C THR A 93 3.40 -7.75 6.45
N ALA A 94 3.89 -6.53 6.66
CA ALA A 94 4.02 -5.97 8.00
C ALA A 94 2.65 -5.61 8.63
N LEU A 95 1.70 -5.12 7.83
CA LEU A 95 0.33 -4.87 8.28
C LEU A 95 -0.40 -6.16 8.65
N ASP A 96 -0.28 -7.19 7.82
CA ASP A 96 -0.88 -8.51 8.08
C ASP A 96 -0.34 -9.12 9.39
N LYS A 97 0.98 -9.08 9.58
CA LYS A 97 1.61 -9.52 10.82
C LYS A 97 1.18 -8.70 12.04
N ALA A 98 0.92 -7.41 11.87
CA ALA A 98 0.40 -6.57 12.94
C ALA A 98 -1.05 -6.97 13.29
N ALA A 99 -1.88 -7.27 12.28
CA ALA A 99 -3.23 -7.76 12.48
C ALA A 99 -3.24 -9.09 13.26
N ASP A 100 -2.40 -10.05 12.89
CA ASP A 100 -2.26 -11.34 13.59
C ASP A 100 -1.82 -11.15 15.06
N TYR A 101 -0.94 -10.19 15.32
CA TYR A 101 -0.50 -9.86 16.69
C TYR A 101 -1.66 -9.33 17.53
N TYR A 102 -2.49 -8.44 16.97
CA TYR A 102 -3.68 -7.92 17.66
C TYR A 102 -4.71 -9.01 17.94
N GLU A 103 -4.97 -9.91 16.98
CA GLU A 103 -5.90 -11.03 17.21
C GLU A 103 -5.42 -11.97 18.32
N THR A 104 -4.13 -12.27 18.34
CA THR A 104 -3.55 -13.11 19.39
C THR A 104 -3.67 -12.46 20.77
N GLN A 105 -3.44 -11.15 20.85
CA GLN A 105 -3.53 -10.39 22.10
C GLN A 105 -4.98 -10.28 22.60
N ASP A 106 -5.93 -10.01 21.70
CA ASP A 106 -7.35 -9.94 22.03
C ASP A 106 -7.88 -11.31 22.50
N GLU A 107 -7.43 -12.42 21.90
CA GLU A 107 -7.76 -13.77 22.37
C GLU A 107 -7.24 -14.06 23.79
N GLU A 108 -6.02 -13.64 24.10
CA GLU A 108 -5.42 -13.84 25.43
C GLU A 108 -6.16 -13.04 26.50
N ASP A 109 -6.49 -11.78 26.20
CA ASP A 109 -7.21 -10.93 27.13
C ASP A 109 -8.66 -11.41 27.31
N PHE A 110 -9.31 -11.89 26.24
CA PHE A 110 -10.63 -12.53 26.35
C PHE A 110 -10.59 -13.81 27.21
N LYS A 111 -9.55 -14.65 27.06
CA LYS A 111 -9.35 -15.84 27.90
C LYS A 111 -9.15 -15.45 29.37
N ARG A 112 -8.31 -14.46 29.67
CA ARG A 112 -8.09 -13.96 31.05
C ARG A 112 -9.38 -13.45 31.68
N LEU A 113 -10.16 -12.64 30.96
CA LEU A 113 -11.43 -12.10 31.45
C LEU A 113 -12.47 -13.21 31.69
N ARG A 114 -12.55 -14.19 30.80
CA ARG A 114 -13.44 -15.35 30.96
C ARG A 114 -13.06 -16.21 32.15
N ASP A 115 -11.77 -16.44 32.37
CA ASP A 115 -11.30 -17.28 33.48
C ASP A 115 -11.46 -16.56 34.83
N LEU A 116 -11.28 -15.23 34.88
CA LEU A 116 -11.66 -14.39 36.03
C LEU A 116 -13.18 -14.46 36.32
N ALA A 117 -14.02 -14.38 35.28
CA ALA A 117 -15.47 -14.49 35.43
C ALA A 117 -15.92 -15.88 35.89
N LYS A 118 -15.19 -16.94 35.55
CA LYS A 118 -15.46 -18.31 36.02
C LYS A 118 -14.98 -18.58 37.45
N GLY A 119 -13.97 -17.86 37.93
CA GLY A 119 -13.49 -17.95 39.32
C GLY A 119 -14.33 -17.17 40.34
N LEU A 120 -15.29 -16.37 39.87
CA LEU A 120 -16.19 -15.54 40.68
C LEU A 120 -17.57 -16.18 40.94
N ASN A 121 -17.78 -17.44 40.52
CA ASN A 121 -18.97 -18.24 40.84
C ASN A 121 -18.63 -19.44 41.72
#